data_AF-A0A9Q9WJZ6-F1
#
_entry.id   AF-A0A9Q9WJZ6-F1
#
_cell.length_a   1.000
_cell.length_b   1.000
_cell.length_c   1.000
_cell.angle_alpha   90.00
_cell.angle_beta   90.00
_cell.angle_gamma   90.00
#
_symmetry.space_group_name_H-M   'P 1'
#
loop_
_entity.id
_entity.type
_entity.pdbx_description
1 polymer ?
#
loop_
_entity_poly.entity_id
_entity_poly.type
_entity_poly.pdbx_seq_one_letter_code
_entity_poly.pdbx_strand_id
1 'polypeptide(L)'
;MQLLTFPFAEDSKDIQSFFLLDLFSQLKESSSKTALLALKPILQVAPAVWTFDLHKLEKTPALTELLKLQAVTKTVELTSWSCEREKLKSFLNCLPYISHLCCDEQFFQSVCEVLSADSKWNPKQIAELVRSLGFSISLIDMLPSRLCKAVASVFELLDKEEGISLSLLPQKISCQGCAYLFSNMKKLQTLRVNETATAKLARLVISDKEINAVTVEELSLVWSNSHLPERALCQLLGNLTSLLRVWTVHSLNLSEFKIEPHWLICLLCHQG
;
A
#
# COMPACT_ATOMS: atom_id res chain seq x y z
N MET A 1 -32.39 -22.61 15.40
CA MET A 1 -31.74 -21.81 16.46
C MET A 1 -31.28 -20.53 15.81
N GLN A 2 -32.02 -19.44 16.03
CA GLN A 2 -31.68 -18.11 15.52
C GLN A 2 -30.36 -17.69 16.18
N LEU A 3 -29.30 -17.52 15.39
CA LEU A 3 -28.10 -16.82 15.86
C LEU A 3 -28.51 -15.37 16.10
N LEU A 4 -28.86 -15.10 17.35
CA LEU A 4 -28.59 -13.89 18.12
C LEU A 4 -28.17 -12.70 17.25
N THR A 5 -29.08 -11.74 17.09
CA THR A 5 -28.73 -10.35 16.76
C THR A 5 -27.75 -9.88 17.84
N PHE A 6 -26.45 -9.92 17.50
CA PHE A 6 -25.40 -9.41 18.36
C PHE A 6 -25.70 -7.92 18.64
N PRO A 7 -25.60 -7.44 19.90
CA PRO A 7 -25.82 -6.02 20.18
C PRO A 7 -24.90 -5.18 19.28
N PHE A 8 -25.39 -4.05 18.77
CA PHE A 8 -24.69 -3.17 17.82
C PHE A 8 -24.60 -3.65 16.36
N ALA A 9 -25.41 -4.63 15.92
CA ALA A 9 -25.46 -5.04 14.51
C ALA A 9 -25.99 -3.95 13.55
N GLU A 10 -26.77 -3.00 14.06
CA GLU A 10 -27.30 -1.85 13.30
C GLU A 10 -26.44 -0.57 13.44
N ASP A 11 -25.43 -0.60 14.33
CA ASP A 11 -24.53 0.53 14.57
C ASP A 11 -23.31 0.50 13.62
N SER A 12 -22.51 1.56 13.63
CA SER A 12 -21.32 1.63 12.80
C SER A 12 -20.28 0.58 13.21
N LYS A 13 -19.60 -0.02 12.21
CA LYS A 13 -18.66 -1.16 12.39
C LYS A 13 -17.54 -0.88 13.39
N ASP A 14 -17.14 0.39 13.50
CA ASP A 14 -16.15 0.86 14.46
C ASP A 14 -16.66 0.76 15.90
N ILE A 15 -17.92 1.12 16.18
CA ILE A 15 -18.53 1.00 17.52
C ILE A 15 -18.49 -0.45 17.99
N GLN A 16 -18.89 -1.39 17.13
CA GLN A 16 -18.85 -2.83 17.45
C GLN A 16 -17.44 -3.30 17.80
N SER A 17 -16.45 -2.88 17.01
CA SER A 17 -15.04 -3.26 17.17
C SER A 17 -14.44 -2.69 18.45
N PHE A 18 -14.69 -1.41 18.75
CA PHE A 18 -14.25 -0.77 19.98
C PHE A 18 -14.92 -1.37 21.22
N PHE A 19 -16.23 -1.64 21.17
CA PHE A 19 -16.95 -2.28 22.28
C PHE A 19 -16.36 -3.64 22.64
N LEU A 20 -16.08 -4.48 21.64
CA LEU A 20 -15.49 -5.80 21.85
C LEU A 20 -14.05 -5.72 22.39
N LEU A 21 -13.27 -4.75 21.91
CA LEU A 21 -11.92 -4.49 22.41
C LEU A 21 -11.95 -4.04 23.87
N ASP A 22 -12.85 -3.12 24.23
CA ASP A 22 -13.00 -2.63 25.59
C ASP A 22 -13.49 -3.71 26.54
N LEU A 23 -14.49 -4.50 26.11
CA LEU A 23 -14.96 -5.66 26.87
C LEU A 23 -13.83 -6.66 27.11
N PHE A 24 -13.05 -6.97 26.08
CA PHE A 24 -11.89 -7.85 26.21
C PHE A 24 -10.86 -7.30 27.20
N SER A 25 -10.52 -6.01 27.12
CA SER A 25 -9.60 -5.36 28.06
C SER A 25 -10.10 -5.45 29.51
N GLN A 26 -11.37 -5.15 29.77
CA GLN A 26 -11.97 -5.22 31.11
C GLN A 26 -11.97 -6.65 31.66
N LEU A 27 -12.32 -7.63 30.83
CA LEU A 27 -12.31 -9.04 31.23
C LEU A 27 -10.90 -9.56 31.52
N LYS A 28 -9.91 -9.03 30.79
CA LYS A 28 -8.50 -9.35 31.03
C LYS A 28 -8.00 -8.73 32.33
N GLU A 29 -8.29 -7.46 32.59
CA GLU A 29 -7.92 -6.77 33.83
C GLU A 29 -8.54 -7.42 35.07
N SER A 30 -9.81 -7.83 34.97
CA SER A 30 -10.51 -8.55 36.05
C SER A 30 -10.06 -10.02 36.23
N SER A 31 -9.12 -10.52 35.41
CA SER A 31 -8.60 -11.89 35.47
C SER A 31 -9.69 -12.99 35.36
N SER A 32 -10.84 -12.67 34.79
CA SER A 32 -11.99 -13.58 34.72
C SER A 32 -11.83 -14.59 33.58
N LYS A 33 -11.19 -15.73 33.88
CA LYS A 33 -10.97 -16.83 32.91
C LYS A 33 -12.28 -17.32 32.27
N THR A 34 -13.33 -17.48 33.06
CA THR A 34 -14.63 -17.98 32.58
C THR A 34 -15.26 -17.03 31.58
N ALA A 35 -15.21 -15.72 31.83
CA ALA A 35 -15.76 -14.72 30.92
C ALA A 35 -14.95 -14.62 29.61
N LEU A 36 -13.62 -14.71 29.69
CA LEU A 36 -12.77 -14.76 28.48
C LEU A 36 -13.05 -16.00 27.62
N LEU A 37 -13.29 -17.15 28.24
CA LEU A 37 -13.70 -18.36 27.51
C LEU A 37 -15.06 -18.19 26.83
N ALA A 38 -16.01 -17.52 27.48
CA ALA A 38 -17.32 -17.22 26.90
C ALA A 38 -17.23 -16.18 25.76
N LEU A 39 -16.24 -15.28 25.79
CA LEU A 39 -16.03 -14.28 24.74
C LEU A 39 -15.42 -14.87 23.46
N LYS A 40 -14.61 -15.93 23.55
CA LYS A 40 -13.93 -16.54 22.39
C LYS A 40 -14.88 -16.90 21.24
N PRO A 41 -15.99 -17.64 21.44
CA PRO A 41 -16.93 -17.96 20.36
C PRO A 41 -17.51 -16.70 19.69
N ILE A 42 -17.77 -15.65 20.47
CA ILE A 42 -18.30 -14.38 19.97
C ILE A 42 -17.28 -13.75 19.02
N LEU A 43 -16.01 -13.66 19.41
CA LEU A 43 -14.93 -13.07 18.60
C LEU A 43 -14.65 -13.85 17.31
N GLN A 44 -14.98 -15.15 17.25
CA GLN A 44 -14.89 -15.93 16.01
C GLN A 44 -16.00 -15.52 15.03
N VAL A 45 -17.20 -15.22 15.52
CA VAL A 45 -18.35 -14.87 14.67
C VAL A 45 -18.36 -13.38 14.31
N ALA A 46 -18.13 -12.50 15.29
CA ALA A 46 -18.26 -11.05 15.13
C ALA A 46 -17.06 -10.30 15.74
N PRO A 47 -16.61 -9.19 15.12
CA PRO A 47 -17.08 -8.69 13.84
C PRO A 47 -16.50 -9.52 12.68
N ALA A 48 -17.09 -9.43 11.49
CA ALA A 48 -16.53 -10.07 10.29
C ALA A 48 -15.25 -9.38 9.82
N VAL A 49 -15.23 -8.05 9.93
CA VAL A 49 -14.07 -7.18 9.69
C VAL A 49 -13.92 -6.31 10.94
N TRP A 50 -12.71 -6.25 11.46
CA TRP A 50 -12.39 -5.34 12.56
C TRP A 50 -12.18 -3.94 12.02
N THR A 51 -12.92 -2.95 12.50
CA THR A 51 -12.81 -1.57 12.03
C THR A 51 -12.28 -0.69 13.15
N PHE A 52 -11.16 0.00 12.95
CA PHE A 52 -10.55 0.86 13.96
C PHE A 52 -10.14 2.21 13.39
N ASP A 53 -10.31 3.24 14.22
CA ASP A 53 -9.64 4.53 14.06
C ASP A 53 -8.33 4.47 14.85
N LEU A 54 -7.18 4.46 14.16
CA LEU A 54 -5.88 4.32 14.83
C LEU A 54 -5.48 5.59 15.61
N HIS A 55 -6.10 6.75 15.33
CA HIS A 55 -5.91 7.94 16.17
C HIS A 55 -6.54 7.75 17.56
N LYS A 56 -7.73 7.13 17.62
CA LYS A 56 -8.48 6.81 18.86
C LYS A 56 -8.06 5.52 19.54
N LEU A 57 -7.30 4.66 18.85
CA LEU A 57 -6.87 3.37 19.38
C LEU A 57 -5.76 3.53 20.44
N GLU A 58 -6.15 3.73 21.69
CA GLU A 58 -5.21 3.83 22.82
C GLU A 58 -4.68 2.45 23.27
N LYS A 59 -5.46 1.39 23.04
CA LYS A 59 -5.22 0.04 23.56
C LYS A 59 -4.67 -0.92 22.50
N THR A 60 -3.72 -0.48 21.69
CA THR A 60 -3.09 -1.32 20.65
C THR A 60 -2.48 -2.64 21.17
N PRO A 61 -1.86 -2.70 22.38
CA PRO A 61 -1.41 -3.97 22.94
C PRO A 61 -2.55 -4.95 23.21
N ALA A 62 -3.69 -4.46 23.74
CA ALA A 62 -4.87 -5.28 23.98
C ALA A 62 -5.47 -5.77 22.65
N LEU A 63 -5.45 -4.94 21.60
CA LEU A 63 -5.86 -5.36 20.26
C LEU A 63 -4.98 -6.51 19.76
N THR A 64 -3.66 -6.39 19.89
CA THR A 64 -2.73 -7.45 19.46
C THR A 64 -3.07 -8.76 20.15
N GLU A 65 -3.33 -8.73 21.45
CA GLU A 65 -3.68 -9.92 22.23
C GLU A 65 -5.06 -10.48 21.89
N LEU A 66 -6.03 -9.60 21.61
CA LEU A 66 -7.34 -9.99 21.12
C LEU A 66 -7.21 -10.74 19.79
N LEU A 67 -6.44 -10.19 18.84
CA LEU A 67 -6.22 -10.82 17.53
C LEU A 67 -5.50 -12.17 17.66
N LYS A 68 -4.55 -12.30 18.60
CA LYS A 68 -3.90 -13.60 18.92
C LYS A 68 -4.87 -14.68 19.38
N LEU A 69 -6.01 -14.32 19.96
CA LEU A 69 -7.00 -15.28 20.43
C LEU A 69 -7.91 -15.80 19.30
N GLN A 70 -7.86 -15.19 18.13
CA GLN A 70 -8.65 -15.63 16.99
C GLN A 70 -8.02 -16.88 16.38
N ALA A 71 -8.86 -17.90 16.09
CA ALA A 71 -8.38 -19.14 15.48
C ALA A 71 -8.17 -18.94 13.97
N VAL A 72 -8.93 -18.01 13.39
CA VAL A 72 -8.84 -17.57 12.01
C VAL A 72 -8.53 -16.07 12.01
N THR A 73 -7.48 -15.66 11.32
CA THR A 73 -7.12 -14.24 11.18
C THR A 73 -8.17 -13.52 10.35
N LYS A 74 -8.59 -12.34 10.81
CA LYS A 74 -9.63 -11.53 10.17
C LYS A 74 -9.05 -10.31 9.48
N THR A 75 -9.83 -9.76 8.56
CA THR A 75 -9.53 -8.48 7.93
C THR A 75 -9.63 -7.37 8.98
N VAL A 76 -8.70 -6.41 8.93
CA VAL A 76 -8.74 -5.17 9.69
C VAL A 76 -8.89 -4.00 8.72
N GLU A 77 -9.81 -3.10 9.02
CA GLU A 77 -10.05 -1.86 8.31
C GLU A 77 -9.64 -0.67 9.20
N LEU A 78 -8.71 0.15 8.73
CA LEU A 78 -8.35 1.41 9.37
C LEU A 78 -9.11 2.56 8.71
N THR A 79 -10.00 3.21 9.47
CA THR A 79 -10.78 4.36 8.99
C THR A 79 -9.99 5.66 9.03
N SER A 80 -8.99 5.75 9.91
CA SER A 80 -8.04 6.85 10.01
C SER A 80 -6.75 6.35 10.70
N TRP A 81 -5.67 7.13 10.60
CA TRP A 81 -4.41 6.83 11.26
C TRP A 81 -3.74 8.06 11.84
N SER A 82 -2.85 7.81 12.82
CA SER A 82 -2.01 8.83 13.43
C SER A 82 -0.60 8.76 12.85
N CYS A 83 0.04 9.92 12.69
CA CYS A 83 1.46 10.02 12.37
C CYS A 83 2.35 9.85 13.62
N GLU A 84 1.77 9.53 14.78
CA GLU A 84 2.51 9.19 15.99
C GLU A 84 3.29 7.88 15.82
N ARG A 85 4.61 8.00 15.83
CA ARG A 85 5.55 6.88 15.66
C ARG A 85 5.23 5.67 16.53
N GLU A 86 4.99 5.88 17.83
CA GLU A 86 4.79 4.77 18.77
C GLU A 86 3.44 4.07 18.53
N LYS A 87 2.39 4.80 18.13
CA LYS A 87 1.11 4.20 17.71
C LYS A 87 1.29 3.35 16.45
N LEU A 88 1.99 3.87 15.44
CA LEU A 88 2.30 3.12 14.21
C LEU A 88 3.08 1.84 14.52
N LYS A 89 4.18 1.93 15.28
CA LYS A 89 4.98 0.76 15.69
C LYS A 89 4.16 -0.27 16.45
N SER A 90 3.35 0.21 17.41
CA SER A 90 2.49 -0.66 18.20
C SER A 90 1.49 -1.39 17.32
N PHE A 91 0.89 -0.70 16.34
CA PHE A 91 -0.06 -1.30 15.40
C PHE A 91 0.61 -2.31 14.46
N LEU A 92 1.83 -2.04 13.99
CA LEU A 92 2.57 -2.98 13.15
C LEU A 92 2.84 -4.33 13.84
N ASN A 93 2.77 -4.40 15.17
CA ASN A 93 2.87 -5.67 15.91
C ASN A 93 1.61 -6.55 15.76
N CYS A 94 0.49 -5.98 15.30
CA CYS A 94 -0.74 -6.71 15.02
C CYS A 94 -0.69 -7.47 13.69
N LEU A 95 0.14 -7.04 12.73
CA LEU A 95 0.15 -7.58 11.35
C LEU A 95 0.22 -9.10 11.26
N PRO A 96 1.03 -9.83 12.06
CA PRO A 96 1.09 -11.29 11.99
C PRO A 96 -0.23 -12.01 12.33
N TYR A 97 -1.21 -11.30 12.88
CA TYR A 97 -2.51 -11.81 13.32
C TYR A 97 -3.68 -11.30 12.45
N ILE A 98 -3.37 -10.64 11.33
CA ILE A 98 -4.32 -10.04 10.40
C ILE A 98 -4.19 -10.79 9.07
N SER A 99 -5.32 -11.14 8.44
CA SER A 99 -5.29 -11.77 7.10
C SER A 99 -5.21 -10.75 5.97
N HIS A 100 -5.87 -9.61 6.13
CA HIS A 100 -5.84 -8.52 5.18
C HIS A 100 -6.04 -7.17 5.89
N LEU A 101 -5.34 -6.14 5.44
CA LEU A 101 -5.44 -4.79 5.95
C LEU A 101 -6.05 -3.89 4.87
N CYS A 102 -7.22 -3.33 5.16
CA CYS A 102 -7.82 -2.25 4.38
C CYS A 102 -7.47 -0.91 5.06
N CYS A 103 -6.91 0.02 4.32
CA CYS A 103 -6.63 1.36 4.81
C CYS A 103 -6.61 2.34 3.63
N ASP A 104 -6.50 3.62 3.95
CA ASP A 104 -6.24 4.65 2.94
C ASP A 104 -4.92 4.43 2.21
N GLU A 105 -4.86 4.88 0.96
CA GLU A 105 -3.72 4.72 0.06
C GLU A 105 -2.44 5.39 0.56
N GLN A 106 -2.54 6.45 1.38
CA GLN A 106 -1.40 7.15 1.96
C GLN A 106 -0.81 6.47 3.18
N PHE A 107 -1.46 5.44 3.73
CA PHE A 107 -1.02 4.82 4.98
C PHE A 107 0.40 4.23 4.87
N PHE A 108 0.67 3.45 3.81
CA PHE A 108 2.00 2.85 3.59
C PHE A 108 3.09 3.91 3.48
N GLN A 109 2.84 4.96 2.67
CA GLN A 109 3.76 6.07 2.51
C GLN A 109 4.04 6.77 3.84
N SER A 110 2.98 7.08 4.60
CA SER A 110 3.06 7.72 5.92
C SER A 110 3.88 6.88 6.91
N VAL A 111 3.65 5.57 6.94
CA VAL A 111 4.42 4.63 7.79
C VAL A 111 5.90 4.65 7.41
N CYS A 112 6.22 4.59 6.12
CA CYS A 112 7.61 4.66 5.65
C CYS A 112 8.26 6.02 6.00
N GLU A 113 7.53 7.12 5.85
CA GLU A 113 8.02 8.46 6.14
C GLU A 113 8.33 8.65 7.64
N VAL A 114 7.40 8.27 8.52
CA VAL A 114 7.56 8.42 9.97
C VAL A 114 8.60 7.47 10.53
N LEU A 115 8.64 6.22 10.08
CA LEU A 115 9.50 5.19 10.67
C LEU A 115 10.91 5.17 10.09
N SER A 116 11.13 5.56 8.83
CA SER A 116 12.48 5.70 8.26
C SER A 116 13.27 6.88 8.85
N ALA A 117 12.58 7.73 9.62
CA ALA A 117 13.20 8.74 10.47
C ALA A 117 13.99 8.16 11.66
N ASP A 118 13.66 6.94 12.07
CA ASP A 118 14.18 6.27 13.27
C ASP A 118 15.48 5.51 12.99
N SER A 119 16.42 5.53 13.95
CA SER A 119 17.63 4.70 13.88
C SER A 119 17.33 3.20 13.95
N LYS A 120 16.16 2.82 14.47
CA LYS A 120 15.65 1.45 14.55
C LYS A 120 14.79 1.05 13.34
N TRP A 121 14.91 1.74 12.20
CA TRP A 121 14.21 1.37 10.96
C TRP A 121 14.40 -0.12 10.66
N ASN A 122 13.29 -0.85 10.53
CA ASN A 122 13.30 -2.28 10.25
C ASN A 122 12.45 -2.55 9.00
N PRO A 123 13.06 -2.64 7.81
CA PRO A 123 12.32 -2.84 6.57
C PRO A 123 11.58 -4.18 6.52
N LYS A 124 11.99 -5.19 7.32
CA LYS A 124 11.29 -6.48 7.40
C LYS A 124 9.88 -6.35 7.95
N GLN A 125 9.68 -5.50 8.95
CA GLN A 125 8.35 -5.26 9.53
C GLN A 125 7.43 -4.56 8.52
N ILE A 126 8.00 -3.69 7.67
CA ILE A 126 7.25 -2.97 6.64
C ILE A 126 6.96 -3.88 5.44
N ALA A 127 7.84 -4.83 5.12
CA ALA A 127 7.52 -5.86 4.13
C ALA A 127 6.28 -6.67 4.56
N GLU A 128 6.11 -6.94 5.86
CA GLU A 128 4.90 -7.60 6.37
C GLU A 128 3.63 -6.73 6.23
N LEU A 129 3.79 -5.41 6.35
CA LEU A 129 2.71 -4.47 6.04
C LEU A 129 2.30 -4.61 4.58
N VAL A 130 3.24 -4.68 3.64
CA VAL A 130 2.95 -4.87 2.21
C VAL A 130 2.21 -6.18 1.95
N ARG A 131 2.59 -7.27 2.62
CA ARG A 131 1.87 -8.56 2.53
C ARG A 131 0.44 -8.42 3.03
N SER A 132 0.24 -7.75 4.15
CA SER A 132 -1.09 -7.51 4.72
C SER A 132 -1.98 -6.64 3.81
N LEU A 133 -1.38 -5.70 3.08
CA LEU A 133 -2.05 -4.86 2.08
C LEU A 133 -2.36 -5.59 0.76
N GLY A 134 -1.98 -6.87 0.63
CA GLY A 134 -2.15 -7.63 -0.62
C GLY A 134 -1.25 -7.13 -1.75
N PHE A 135 -0.04 -6.66 -1.42
CA PHE A 135 0.97 -6.19 -2.38
C PHE A 135 0.56 -4.99 -3.25
N SER A 136 -0.50 -4.27 -2.87
CA SER A 136 -0.92 -3.03 -3.51
C SER A 136 -0.43 -1.82 -2.70
N ILE A 137 0.36 -0.96 -3.34
CA ILE A 137 1.01 0.19 -2.69
C ILE A 137 0.82 1.45 -3.54
N SER A 138 0.55 2.57 -2.87
CA SER A 138 0.52 3.90 -3.48
C SER A 138 1.62 4.80 -2.91
N LEU A 139 2.28 5.54 -3.80
CA LEU A 139 3.24 6.60 -3.50
C LEU A 139 2.81 7.86 -4.24
N ILE A 140 2.36 8.87 -3.50
CA ILE A 140 1.73 10.08 -4.04
C ILE A 140 2.34 11.36 -3.46
N ASP A 141 1.99 12.49 -4.06
CA ASP A 141 2.41 13.83 -3.64
C ASP A 141 3.95 14.03 -3.66
N MET A 142 4.54 14.36 -2.52
CA MET A 142 5.95 14.73 -2.39
C MET A 142 6.76 13.52 -1.99
N LEU A 143 7.62 13.03 -2.89
CA LEU A 143 8.45 11.85 -2.67
C LEU A 143 9.94 12.25 -2.53
N PRO A 144 10.40 12.62 -1.31
CA PRO A 144 11.80 12.94 -1.10
C PRO A 144 12.69 11.69 -1.28
N SER A 145 13.94 11.89 -1.68
CA SER A 145 14.87 10.78 -1.95
C SER A 145 15.10 9.88 -0.73
N ARG A 146 14.95 10.41 0.50
CA ARG A 146 15.01 9.61 1.74
C ARG A 146 13.88 8.59 1.81
N LEU A 147 12.64 9.01 1.55
CA LEU A 147 11.48 8.12 1.51
C LEU A 147 11.65 7.07 0.41
N CYS A 148 12.06 7.49 -0.79
CA CYS A 148 12.32 6.58 -1.90
C CYS A 148 13.35 5.50 -1.54
N LYS A 149 14.45 5.89 -0.87
CA LYS A 149 15.46 4.95 -0.38
C LYS A 149 14.93 4.00 0.68
N ALA A 150 14.07 4.48 1.58
CA ALA A 150 13.44 3.62 2.59
C ALA A 150 12.52 2.59 1.93
N VAL A 151 11.65 3.01 1.01
CA VAL A 151 10.77 2.10 0.26
C VAL A 151 11.58 1.10 -0.58
N ALA A 152 12.68 1.54 -1.20
CA ALA A 152 13.58 0.65 -1.93
C ALA A 152 14.15 -0.49 -1.07
N SER A 153 14.47 -0.20 0.20
CA SER A 153 14.92 -1.23 1.15
C SER A 153 13.83 -2.23 1.54
N VAL A 154 12.56 -1.84 1.42
CA VAL A 154 11.41 -2.75 1.59
C VAL A 154 11.26 -3.61 0.34
N PHE A 155 11.34 -3.02 -0.86
CA PHE A 155 11.25 -3.77 -2.12
C PHE A 155 12.37 -4.80 -2.29
N GLU A 156 13.57 -4.52 -1.79
CA GLU A 156 14.67 -5.51 -1.76
C GLU A 156 14.27 -6.81 -1.02
N LEU A 157 13.46 -6.71 0.03
CA LEU A 157 12.96 -7.86 0.78
C LEU A 157 11.78 -8.57 0.09
N LEU A 158 11.19 -7.94 -0.92
CA LEU A 158 10.06 -8.43 -1.69
C LEU A 158 10.47 -8.90 -3.11
N ASP A 159 11.77 -8.93 -3.44
CA ASP A 159 12.29 -9.30 -4.78
C ASP A 159 11.83 -10.69 -5.27
N LYS A 160 11.47 -11.59 -4.33
CA LYS A 160 10.95 -12.94 -4.63
C LYS A 160 9.43 -13.04 -4.65
N GLU A 161 8.73 -12.00 -4.21
CA GLU A 161 7.27 -11.97 -4.16
C GLU A 161 6.73 -11.56 -5.53
N GLU A 162 5.67 -12.21 -5.97
CA GLU A 162 4.98 -11.86 -7.22
C GLU A 162 3.74 -11.02 -6.92
N GLY A 163 3.19 -10.36 -7.93
CA GLY A 163 1.90 -9.65 -7.79
C GLY A 163 2.00 -8.21 -7.25
N ILE A 164 3.20 -7.64 -7.10
CA ILE A 164 3.37 -6.28 -6.59
C ILE A 164 2.74 -5.27 -7.56
N SER A 165 1.81 -4.47 -7.03
CA SER A 165 1.10 -3.40 -7.72
C SER A 165 1.49 -2.06 -7.13
N LEU A 166 2.06 -1.18 -7.95
CA LEU A 166 2.57 0.12 -7.52
C LEU A 166 1.86 1.26 -8.25
N SER A 167 1.16 2.11 -7.51
CA SER A 167 0.72 3.43 -8.01
C SER A 167 1.72 4.50 -7.60
N LEU A 168 2.48 5.03 -8.56
CA LEU A 168 3.45 6.10 -8.37
C LEU A 168 2.93 7.39 -9.01
N LEU A 169 2.24 8.21 -8.21
CA LEU A 169 1.57 9.45 -8.65
C LEU A 169 2.12 10.70 -7.93
N PRO A 170 3.42 11.01 -8.06
CA PRO A 170 4.02 12.14 -7.37
C PRO A 170 3.62 13.48 -8.00
N GLN A 171 3.40 14.48 -7.15
CA GLN A 171 3.53 15.89 -7.51
C GLN A 171 5.01 16.24 -7.74
N LYS A 172 5.93 15.66 -6.95
CA LYS A 172 7.38 15.87 -7.11
C LYS A 172 8.19 14.64 -6.70
N ILE A 173 9.06 14.20 -7.61
CA ILE A 173 10.10 13.19 -7.36
C ILE A 173 11.38 13.55 -8.13
N SER A 174 12.55 13.23 -7.56
CA SER A 174 13.84 13.42 -8.23
C SER A 174 14.23 12.19 -9.06
N CYS A 175 15.12 12.34 -10.05
CA CYS A 175 15.63 11.17 -10.80
C CYS A 175 16.35 10.18 -9.86
N GLN A 176 17.09 10.68 -8.88
CA GLN A 176 17.70 9.85 -7.84
C GLN A 176 16.66 9.09 -6.99
N GLY A 177 15.53 9.72 -6.69
CA GLY A 177 14.42 9.07 -5.99
C GLY A 177 13.86 7.91 -6.80
N CYS A 178 13.61 8.11 -8.10
CA CYS A 178 13.24 7.03 -9.02
C CYS A 178 14.32 5.94 -9.08
N ALA A 179 15.60 6.32 -9.15
CA ALA A 179 16.72 5.37 -9.17
C ALA A 179 16.70 4.46 -7.96
N TYR A 180 16.44 5.01 -6.76
CA TYR A 180 16.28 4.19 -5.56
C TYR A 180 15.08 3.25 -5.66
N LEU A 181 13.89 3.76 -6.01
CA LEU A 181 12.67 2.94 -6.04
C LEU A 181 12.81 1.73 -6.96
N PHE A 182 13.46 1.91 -8.11
CA PHE A 182 13.57 0.87 -9.14
C PHE A 182 14.93 0.15 -9.16
N SER A 183 15.83 0.39 -8.19
CA SER A 183 17.14 -0.27 -8.17
C SER A 183 17.02 -1.78 -7.96
N ASN A 184 16.06 -2.20 -7.14
CA ASN A 184 15.88 -3.60 -6.73
C ASN A 184 14.63 -4.26 -7.31
N MET A 185 13.82 -3.54 -8.09
CA MET A 185 12.59 -4.09 -8.66
C MET A 185 12.89 -4.75 -10.00
N LYS A 186 12.59 -6.04 -10.13
CA LYS A 186 12.72 -6.77 -11.40
C LYS A 186 11.37 -6.99 -12.09
N LYS A 187 10.31 -7.18 -11.30
CA LYS A 187 8.98 -7.50 -11.81
C LYS A 187 7.90 -6.72 -11.05
N LEU A 188 6.91 -6.23 -11.78
CA LEU A 188 5.68 -5.61 -11.27
C LEU A 188 4.48 -6.22 -11.98
N GLN A 189 3.41 -6.47 -11.23
CA GLN A 189 2.12 -6.85 -11.81
C GLN A 189 1.46 -5.63 -12.44
N THR A 190 1.33 -4.55 -11.68
CA THR A 190 0.82 -3.29 -12.21
C THR A 190 1.75 -2.15 -11.82
N LEU A 191 1.97 -1.24 -12.74
CA LEU A 191 2.61 0.04 -12.49
C LEU A 191 1.70 1.14 -13.01
N ARG A 192 1.15 1.95 -12.11
CA ARG A 192 0.33 3.11 -12.46
C ARG A 192 1.15 4.38 -12.25
N VAL A 193 1.39 5.16 -13.29
CA VAL A 193 2.26 6.36 -13.22
C VAL A 193 1.58 7.59 -13.80
N ASN A 194 1.88 8.75 -13.23
CA ASN A 194 1.47 10.04 -13.81
C ASN A 194 2.56 10.62 -14.73
N GLU A 195 2.28 11.78 -15.33
CA GLU A 195 3.19 12.53 -16.20
C GLU A 195 4.58 12.79 -15.56
N THR A 196 4.59 13.16 -14.28
CA THR A 196 5.81 13.49 -13.53
C THR A 196 6.68 12.26 -13.34
N ALA A 197 6.10 11.15 -12.87
CA ALA A 197 6.80 9.88 -12.72
C ALA A 197 7.31 9.38 -14.06
N THR A 198 6.46 9.38 -15.10
CA THR A 198 6.82 8.92 -16.46
C THR A 198 8.03 9.69 -17.01
N ALA A 199 8.03 11.02 -16.90
CA ALA A 199 9.15 11.84 -17.37
C ALA A 199 10.45 11.58 -16.60
N LYS A 200 10.37 11.30 -15.30
CA LYS A 200 11.54 11.01 -14.47
C LYS A 200 12.10 9.62 -14.73
N LEU A 201 11.23 8.62 -14.90
CA LEU A 201 11.62 7.26 -15.25
C LEU A 201 12.24 7.18 -16.65
N ALA A 202 11.66 7.88 -17.63
CA ALA A 202 12.23 7.96 -18.97
C ALA A 202 13.65 8.56 -18.96
N ARG A 203 13.84 9.67 -18.24
CA ARG A 203 15.18 10.27 -18.07
C ARG A 203 16.16 9.34 -17.39
N LEU A 204 15.69 8.66 -16.35
CA LEU A 204 16.48 7.72 -15.56
C LEU A 204 17.04 6.59 -16.46
N VAL A 205 16.16 5.99 -17.26
CA VAL A 205 16.51 4.92 -18.24
C VAL A 205 17.46 5.41 -19.34
N ILE A 206 17.35 6.67 -19.77
CA ILE A 206 18.27 7.26 -20.76
C ILE A 206 19.66 7.52 -20.15
N SER A 207 19.71 7.97 -18.90
CA SER A 207 20.94 8.44 -18.27
C SER A 207 21.81 7.34 -17.69
N ASP A 208 21.22 6.21 -17.29
CA ASP A 208 21.89 5.20 -16.49
C ASP A 208 21.68 3.81 -17.11
N LYS A 209 22.77 3.26 -17.68
CA LYS A 209 22.77 1.96 -18.36
C LYS A 209 22.74 0.77 -17.39
N GLU A 210 22.97 0.99 -16.10
CA GLU A 210 23.00 -0.09 -15.09
C GLU A 210 21.67 -0.29 -14.36
N ILE A 211 20.64 0.45 -14.73
CA ILE A 211 19.32 0.25 -14.14
C ILE A 211 18.72 -1.04 -14.67
N ASN A 212 18.34 -1.90 -13.73
CA ASN A 212 17.66 -3.14 -14.03
C ASN A 212 16.44 -2.86 -14.91
N ALA A 213 16.40 -3.50 -16.07
CA ALA A 213 15.19 -3.57 -16.87
C ALA A 213 14.08 -4.17 -15.99
N VAL A 214 12.98 -3.43 -15.86
CA VAL A 214 11.82 -3.87 -15.08
C VAL A 214 10.84 -4.53 -16.03
N THR A 215 10.36 -5.71 -15.67
CA THR A 215 9.24 -6.36 -16.35
C THR A 215 7.94 -5.92 -15.68
N VAL A 216 6.99 -5.41 -16.46
CA VAL A 216 5.69 -4.93 -15.96
C VAL A 216 4.59 -5.63 -16.75
N GLU A 217 3.68 -6.34 -16.07
CA GLU A 217 2.55 -6.98 -16.76
C GLU A 217 1.57 -5.93 -17.31
N GLU A 218 1.20 -4.94 -16.50
CA GLU A 218 0.39 -3.79 -16.94
C GLU A 218 0.99 -2.46 -16.50
N LEU A 219 1.32 -1.58 -17.47
CA LEU A 219 1.65 -0.18 -17.24
C LEU A 219 0.41 0.67 -17.54
N SER A 220 -0.11 1.36 -16.54
CA SER A 220 -1.26 2.27 -16.68
C SER A 220 -0.83 3.71 -16.47
N LEU A 221 -1.37 4.62 -17.28
CA LEU A 221 -1.08 6.05 -17.14
C LEU A 221 -2.26 6.80 -16.53
N VAL A 222 -1.93 7.72 -15.63
CA VAL A 222 -2.91 8.60 -14.99
C VAL A 222 -2.61 10.02 -15.41
N TRP A 223 -3.67 10.73 -15.76
CA TRP A 223 -3.54 12.11 -16.16
C TRP A 223 -4.50 13.00 -15.40
N SER A 224 -3.93 14.05 -14.81
CA SER A 224 -4.67 14.93 -13.88
C SER A 224 -5.59 15.93 -14.61
N ASN A 225 -5.36 16.18 -15.90
CA ASN A 225 -5.99 17.29 -16.64
C ASN A 225 -6.78 16.84 -17.88
N SER A 226 -8.09 17.10 -17.92
CA SER A 226 -8.99 16.59 -18.97
C SER A 226 -8.69 17.06 -20.39
N HIS A 227 -7.91 18.14 -20.55
CA HIS A 227 -7.44 18.63 -21.85
C HIS A 227 -5.91 18.61 -21.91
N LEU A 228 -5.39 17.68 -22.68
CA LEU A 228 -3.98 17.48 -22.93
C LEU A 228 -3.54 18.31 -24.15
N PRO A 229 -2.69 19.34 -23.99
CA PRO A 229 -2.13 20.04 -25.13
C PRO A 229 -1.23 19.10 -25.93
N GLU A 230 -1.26 19.18 -27.26
CA GLU A 230 -0.52 18.28 -28.16
C GLU A 230 0.97 18.17 -27.80
N ARG A 231 1.59 19.29 -27.42
CA ARG A 231 3.00 19.29 -27.01
C ARG A 231 3.26 18.40 -25.78
N ALA A 232 2.36 18.39 -24.82
CA ALA A 232 2.47 17.55 -23.63
C ALA A 232 2.22 16.07 -23.96
N LEU A 233 1.28 15.77 -24.87
CA LEU A 233 1.08 14.43 -25.41
C LEU A 233 2.35 13.91 -26.10
N CYS A 234 2.94 14.70 -27.01
CA CYS A 234 4.19 14.33 -27.69
C CYS A 234 5.32 14.05 -26.71
N GLN A 235 5.46 14.88 -25.67
CA GLN A 235 6.46 14.67 -24.63
C GLN A 235 6.20 13.40 -23.82
N LEU A 236 4.95 13.15 -23.44
CA LEU A 236 4.55 11.93 -22.72
C LEU A 236 4.85 10.70 -23.57
N LEU A 237 4.42 10.67 -24.83
CA LEU A 237 4.68 9.57 -25.76
C LEU A 237 6.18 9.37 -26.01
N GLY A 238 6.95 10.45 -26.12
CA GLY A 238 8.42 10.39 -26.22
C GLY A 238 9.09 9.80 -24.96
N ASN A 239 8.56 10.11 -23.79
CA ASN A 239 9.03 9.52 -22.53
C ASN A 239 8.64 8.04 -22.43
N LEU A 240 7.41 7.69 -22.80
CA LEU A 240 6.93 6.30 -22.81
C LEU A 240 7.71 5.44 -23.79
N THR A 241 7.91 5.89 -25.01
CA THR A 241 8.76 5.19 -25.98
C THR A 241 10.15 4.96 -25.40
N SER A 242 10.76 5.98 -24.77
CA SER A 242 12.07 5.80 -24.11
C SER A 242 12.05 4.73 -23.01
N LEU A 243 10.98 4.69 -22.20
CA LEU A 243 10.80 3.69 -21.15
C LEU A 243 10.64 2.28 -21.73
N LEU A 244 9.75 2.12 -22.72
CA LEU A 244 9.43 0.86 -23.40
C LEU A 244 10.61 0.31 -24.23
N ARG A 245 11.71 1.06 -24.41
CA ARG A 245 12.92 0.56 -25.11
C ARG A 245 13.77 -0.31 -24.19
N VAL A 246 13.61 -0.13 -22.89
CA VAL A 246 14.47 -0.75 -21.88
C VAL A 246 13.65 -1.63 -20.95
N TRP A 247 12.41 -1.27 -20.67
CA TRP A 247 11.51 -2.06 -19.84
C TRP A 247 10.60 -2.93 -20.69
N THR A 248 10.36 -4.15 -20.21
CA THR A 248 9.45 -5.10 -20.84
C THR A 248 8.05 -4.86 -20.28
N VAL A 249 7.13 -4.38 -21.11
CA VAL A 249 5.75 -4.08 -20.70
C VAL A 249 4.79 -4.91 -21.55
N HIS A 250 4.04 -5.82 -20.94
CA HIS A 250 3.14 -6.72 -21.68
C HIS A 250 1.82 -6.06 -22.07
N SER A 251 1.29 -5.17 -21.22
CA SER A 251 0.06 -4.43 -21.46
C SER A 251 0.28 -2.95 -21.15
N LEU A 252 -0.03 -2.08 -22.11
CA LEU A 252 -0.05 -0.63 -21.92
C LEU A 252 -1.49 -0.14 -21.88
N ASN A 253 -1.94 0.28 -20.70
CA ASN A 253 -3.28 0.77 -20.48
C ASN A 253 -3.33 2.31 -20.55
N LEU A 254 -3.97 2.81 -21.61
CA LEU A 254 -4.20 4.23 -21.89
C LEU A 254 -5.68 4.60 -21.82
N SER A 255 -6.52 3.80 -21.14
CA SER A 255 -7.99 3.99 -21.16
C SER A 255 -8.46 5.33 -20.60
N GLU A 256 -7.68 5.94 -19.70
CA GLU A 256 -7.97 7.26 -19.14
C GLU A 256 -7.73 8.40 -20.15
N PHE A 257 -7.10 8.11 -21.29
CA PHE A 257 -6.76 9.10 -22.31
C PHE A 257 -7.71 9.04 -23.49
N LYS A 258 -8.24 10.20 -23.87
CA LYS A 258 -8.90 10.41 -25.18
C LYS A 258 -7.84 10.72 -26.23
N ILE A 259 -7.02 9.74 -26.60
CA ILE A 259 -5.99 9.87 -27.64
C ILE A 259 -6.55 9.37 -28.96
N GLU A 260 -6.38 10.16 -30.02
CA GLU A 260 -6.68 9.68 -31.36
C GLU A 260 -5.67 8.59 -31.79
N PRO A 261 -6.12 7.51 -32.46
CA PRO A 261 -5.27 6.35 -32.75
C PRO A 261 -3.94 6.68 -33.46
N HIS A 262 -3.90 7.74 -34.27
CA HIS A 262 -2.72 8.10 -35.04
C HIS A 262 -1.51 8.52 -34.18
N TRP A 263 -1.75 9.04 -32.97
CA TRP A 263 -0.68 9.38 -32.02
C TRP A 263 -0.01 8.14 -31.43
N LEU A 264 -0.72 7.01 -31.36
CA LEU A 264 -0.21 5.76 -30.80
C LEU A 264 0.74 5.02 -31.75
N ILE A 265 0.81 5.43 -33.02
CA ILE A 265 1.72 4.84 -34.02
C ILE A 265 3.18 4.89 -33.54
N CYS A 266 3.57 5.96 -32.84
CA CYS A 266 4.92 6.09 -32.28
C CYS A 266 5.24 5.02 -31.22
N LEU A 267 4.23 4.48 -30.53
CA LEU A 267 4.37 3.40 -29.56
C LEU A 267 4.39 2.02 -30.25
N LEU A 268 3.68 1.85 -31.37
CA LEU A 268 3.61 0.59 -32.13
C LEU A 268 4.93 0.19 -32.81
N CYS A 269 5.88 1.13 -32.94
CA CYS A 269 7.23 0.82 -33.39
C CYS A 269 8.08 0.07 -32.34
N HIS A 270 7.54 -0.17 -31.14
CA HIS A 270 8.14 -1.06 -30.15
C HIS A 270 7.70 -2.49 -30.41
N GLN A 271 8.67 -3.35 -30.76
CA GLN A 271 8.50 -4.79 -30.62
C GLN A 271 8.69 -5.13 -29.15
N GLY A 272 7.65 -5.69 -28.53
CA GLY A 272 7.77 -6.38 -27.24
C GLY A 272 8.67 -7.61 -27.36
#